data_AF-A0A969SRD3-F1
#
_entry.id   AF-A0A969SRD3-F1
#
_cell.length_a   1.000
_cell.length_b   1.000
_cell.length_c   1.000
_cell.angle_alpha   90.00
_cell.angle_beta   90.00
_cell.angle_gamma   90.00
#
_symmetry.space_group_name_H-M   'P 1'
#
loop_
_entity.id
_entity.type
_entity.pdbx_description
1 polymer ?
#
loop_
_entity_poly.entity_id
_entity_poly.type
_entity_poly.pdbx_seq_one_letter_code
_entity_poly.pdbx_strand_id
1 'polypeptide(L)'
;MGKRYSKNLVPGLWVARISWKNASFKQDLLISKEEKHFTAWDFYQQQYGENGSDDKDYDASMYLMLNDINQAAYTHDQMQVIHKYSSNQELGWIRENAIIESFAFYPKDEELDTLDESLLAIKSIDEYRKGGFEYDTGWKRVSLKDVMNILINRRQAHKGLMKHYEDITEFKTISYEKLENLPREIKTFWNELDELENKIKSDNFNYNYSENDKSFHTSTQEFLKLIGNTVYGCIASAFFGGNGTGLSNYIVGNNITARARTLAWCMAKGFHSLMSITDGGVFDANKVLSYRRKSLEIFANAAFEYFTDVSEHQVVEVVPLYGYEISFDASMSEILLDKNNHVEKLGWEHLKNIFGELDIFALDQFSFEVKKVYTECTLRNKSDYILNNEFTNKQTIRIRGVKQDDNSEEMVQEMFTNIQQKSGNQFTQKSKRMLGLGEWRAREELRKELLPHDEVETTKEFFSLTPLGCRFVNSKHRKKVLKAYDTARVKKDAKAIARIKELETMRVYTSRGDGLKDKENK
;
A
#
# COMPACT_ATOMS: atom_id res chain seq x y z
N MET A 1 24.22 -11.22 11.75
CA MET A 1 24.65 -10.34 10.63
C MET A 1 25.40 -9.07 11.04
N GLY A 2 24.97 -8.34 12.08
CA GLY A 2 25.28 -6.91 12.31
C GLY A 2 26.71 -6.45 12.66
N LYS A 3 27.77 -7.22 12.39
CA LYS A 3 29.16 -6.70 12.47
C LYS A 3 30.07 -7.15 11.33
N ARG A 4 29.96 -8.42 10.92
CA ARG A 4 30.83 -8.99 9.87
C ARG A 4 30.47 -8.49 8.47
N TYR A 5 29.18 -8.43 8.16
CA TYR A 5 28.70 -8.11 6.81
C TYR A 5 28.17 -6.70 6.66
N SER A 6 27.97 -5.96 7.75
CA SER A 6 27.33 -4.63 7.71
C SER A 6 28.09 -3.61 6.85
N LYS A 7 29.40 -3.78 6.66
CA LYS A 7 30.21 -2.93 5.77
C LYS A 7 29.92 -3.15 4.29
N ASN A 8 29.42 -4.33 3.93
CA ASN A 8 29.14 -4.72 2.55
C ASN A 8 27.65 -4.60 2.20
N LEU A 9 26.79 -4.30 3.17
CA LEU A 9 25.36 -4.09 2.92
C LEU A 9 25.11 -2.66 2.45
N VAL A 10 24.70 -2.53 1.19
CA VAL A 10 24.33 -1.25 0.61
C VAL A 10 22.83 -0.98 0.86
N PRO A 11 22.44 0.18 1.41
CA PRO A 11 21.04 0.56 1.58
C PRO A 11 20.22 0.41 0.30
N GLY A 12 19.08 -0.28 0.39
CA GLY A 12 18.19 -0.53 -0.76
C GLY A 12 18.60 -1.69 -1.68
N LEU A 13 19.74 -2.33 -1.44
CA LEU A 13 20.29 -3.41 -2.29
C LEU A 13 20.52 -4.72 -1.53
N TRP A 14 19.76 -4.93 -0.46
CA TRP A 14 19.69 -6.22 0.23
C TRP A 14 18.31 -6.48 0.79
N VAL A 15 17.95 -7.75 0.93
CA VAL A 15 16.71 -8.20 1.55
C VAL A 15 16.96 -9.51 2.28
N ALA A 16 16.40 -9.62 3.49
CA ALA A 16 16.34 -10.86 4.23
C ALA A 16 14.88 -11.27 4.44
N ARG A 17 14.65 -12.58 4.58
CA ARG A 17 13.43 -13.13 5.20
C ARG A 17 13.76 -13.50 6.62
N ILE A 18 13.06 -12.88 7.56
CA ILE A 18 13.29 -13.08 8.99
C ILE A 18 12.06 -13.70 9.64
N SER A 19 12.30 -14.61 10.58
CA SER A 19 11.28 -15.25 11.39
C SER A 19 11.73 -15.31 12.84
N TRP A 20 10.77 -15.24 13.77
CA TRP A 20 10.98 -15.56 15.18
C TRP A 20 9.66 -15.96 15.84
N LYS A 21 9.75 -16.55 17.03
CA LYS A 21 8.57 -16.97 17.80
C LYS A 21 8.71 -16.53 19.25
N ASN A 22 7.57 -16.22 19.87
CA ASN A 22 7.43 -15.92 21.29
C ASN A 22 8.35 -14.79 21.77
N ALA A 23 8.43 -13.69 21.01
CA ALA A 23 9.14 -12.50 21.48
C ALA A 23 8.54 -12.01 22.80
N SER A 24 9.40 -11.68 23.77
CA SER A 24 8.99 -11.13 25.07
C SER A 24 8.46 -9.70 24.99
N PHE A 25 8.61 -9.07 23.82
CA PHE A 25 8.10 -7.77 23.46
C PHE A 25 7.19 -7.90 22.24
N LYS A 26 6.42 -6.85 21.99
CA LYS A 26 5.52 -6.78 20.83
C LYS A 26 6.07 -5.81 19.81
N GLN A 27 5.66 -6.00 18.57
CA GLN A 27 6.04 -5.13 17.46
C GLN A 27 4.88 -4.96 16.49
N ASP A 28 4.88 -3.88 15.72
CA ASP A 28 3.89 -3.64 14.68
C ASP A 28 4.45 -3.14 13.34
N LEU A 29 5.74 -3.39 13.13
CA LEU A 29 6.48 -2.98 11.93
C LEU A 29 6.53 -4.09 10.87
N LEU A 30 7.04 -5.25 11.27
CA LEU A 30 7.23 -6.41 10.41
C LEU A 30 5.90 -7.14 10.23
N ILE A 31 5.50 -7.28 8.97
CA ILE A 31 4.30 -7.99 8.57
C ILE A 31 4.71 -9.38 8.12
N SER A 32 4.12 -10.40 8.76
CA SER A 32 4.38 -11.79 8.42
C SER A 32 3.76 -12.13 7.07
N LYS A 33 4.43 -13.00 6.33
CA LYS A 33 3.97 -13.59 5.08
C LYS A 33 3.83 -15.09 5.30
N GLU A 34 2.67 -15.66 5.00
CA GLU A 34 2.52 -17.12 4.90
C GLU A 34 2.56 -17.45 3.41
N GLU A 35 3.66 -18.02 2.95
CA GLU A 35 3.70 -18.66 1.64
C GLU A 35 3.20 -20.09 1.82
N LYS A 36 2.13 -20.47 1.10
CA LYS A 36 1.83 -21.90 0.94
C LYS A 36 3.06 -22.54 0.30
N HIS A 37 3.53 -23.66 0.86
CA HIS A 37 4.78 -24.32 0.45
C HIS A 37 4.93 -24.32 -1.07
N PHE A 38 5.88 -23.51 -1.53
CA PHE A 38 6.41 -23.59 -2.88
C PHE A 38 7.48 -24.68 -2.85
N THR A 39 7.15 -25.89 -3.25
CA THR A 39 8.16 -26.80 -3.78
C THR A 39 8.61 -26.19 -5.09
N ALA A 40 9.71 -25.41 -5.06
CA ALA A 40 10.28 -24.74 -6.23
C ALA A 40 10.49 -25.70 -7.43
N TRP A 41 10.62 -27.01 -7.13
CA TRP A 41 10.70 -28.09 -8.09
C TRP A 41 9.42 -28.31 -8.91
N ASP A 42 8.23 -28.25 -8.29
CA ASP A 42 6.96 -28.44 -9.00
C ASP A 42 6.61 -27.24 -9.88
N PHE A 43 7.04 -26.03 -9.48
CA PHE A 43 6.93 -24.83 -10.31
C PHE A 43 7.83 -24.92 -11.55
N TYR A 44 9.09 -25.34 -11.37
CA TYR A 44 10.01 -25.53 -12.49
C TYR A 44 9.52 -26.66 -13.42
N GLN A 45 9.00 -27.77 -12.89
CA GLN A 45 8.45 -28.85 -13.70
C GLN A 45 7.13 -28.49 -14.41
N GLN A 46 6.25 -27.66 -13.82
CA GLN A 46 5.02 -27.22 -14.49
C GLN A 46 5.21 -26.09 -15.50
N GLN A 47 6.19 -25.20 -15.32
CA GLN A 47 6.48 -24.15 -16.31
C GLN A 47 7.05 -24.71 -17.61
N TYR A 48 7.75 -25.85 -17.54
CA TYR A 48 8.35 -26.52 -18.71
C TYR A 48 7.66 -27.83 -19.10
N GLY A 49 6.68 -28.31 -18.31
CA GLY A 49 5.76 -29.36 -18.70
C GLY A 49 4.48 -28.75 -19.24
N GLU A 50 4.18 -28.94 -20.52
CA GLU A 50 3.07 -28.32 -21.27
C GLU A 50 1.64 -28.56 -20.74
N ASN A 51 1.46 -29.20 -19.58
CA ASN A 51 0.15 -29.65 -19.12
C ASN A 51 -0.10 -29.25 -17.66
N GLY A 52 -0.77 -28.11 -17.46
CA GLY A 52 -1.39 -27.78 -16.18
C GLY A 52 -1.47 -26.29 -15.89
N SER A 53 -2.43 -25.60 -16.50
CA SER A 53 -2.89 -24.30 -16.00
C SER A 53 -3.76 -24.52 -14.76
N ASP A 54 -3.17 -25.01 -13.67
CA ASP A 54 -3.87 -25.02 -12.41
C ASP A 54 -3.81 -23.62 -11.82
N ASP A 55 -5.00 -23.09 -11.50
CA ASP A 55 -5.24 -21.93 -10.65
C ASP A 55 -4.51 -22.10 -9.32
N LYS A 56 -3.21 -21.82 -9.30
CA LYS A 56 -2.46 -21.69 -8.07
C LYS A 56 -2.92 -20.38 -7.44
N ASP A 57 -3.84 -20.50 -6.48
CA ASP A 57 -4.14 -19.45 -5.52
C ASP A 57 -2.84 -19.03 -4.85
N TYR A 58 -2.20 -17.99 -5.39
CA TYR A 58 -1.11 -17.27 -4.76
C TYR A 58 -1.68 -16.58 -3.52
N ASP A 59 -1.86 -17.35 -2.45
CA ASP A 59 -2.25 -16.83 -1.16
C ASP A 59 -1.00 -16.23 -0.51
N ALA A 60 -0.57 -15.07 -1.01
CA ALA A 60 0.42 -14.22 -0.37
C ALA A 60 -0.23 -13.46 0.80
N SER A 61 -0.95 -14.17 1.68
CA SER A 61 -1.61 -13.53 2.80
C SER A 61 -0.55 -12.95 3.75
N MET A 62 -0.63 -11.63 3.87
CA MET A 62 0.15 -10.85 4.82
C MET A 62 -0.70 -10.59 6.05
N TYR A 63 -0.12 -10.73 7.24
CA TYR A 63 -0.81 -10.50 8.49
C TYR A 63 0.15 -9.97 9.55
N LEU A 64 -0.38 -9.13 10.43
CA LEU A 64 0.37 -8.58 11.54
C LEU A 64 0.28 -9.53 12.74
N MET A 65 1.43 -9.97 13.23
CA MET A 65 1.58 -10.68 14.49
C MET A 65 2.46 -9.84 15.41
N LEU A 66 2.09 -9.79 16.69
CA LEU A 66 2.76 -8.89 17.64
C LEU A 66 4.02 -9.52 18.24
N ASN A 67 3.98 -10.81 18.59
CA ASN A 67 5.09 -11.52 19.26
C ASN A 67 5.79 -12.55 18.37
N ASP A 68 5.14 -12.95 17.27
CA ASP A 68 5.67 -13.91 16.31
C ASP A 68 5.93 -13.20 14.99
N ILE A 69 6.94 -13.63 14.25
CA ILE A 69 7.18 -13.22 12.87
C ILE A 69 7.43 -14.43 12.00
N ASN A 70 6.74 -14.50 10.88
CA ASN A 70 6.89 -15.55 9.88
C ASN A 70 7.23 -14.94 8.53
N GLN A 71 8.45 -15.18 8.04
CA GLN A 71 8.94 -14.80 6.71
C GLN A 71 8.75 -13.32 6.35
N ALA A 72 8.83 -12.43 7.34
CA ALA A 72 8.71 -11.01 7.08
C ALA A 72 9.89 -10.54 6.22
N ALA A 73 9.60 -9.62 5.29
CA ALA A 73 10.65 -8.92 4.57
C ALA A 73 11.39 -8.00 5.56
N TYR A 74 12.71 -8.11 5.55
CA TYR A 74 13.60 -7.30 6.36
C TYR A 74 14.63 -6.63 5.46
N THR A 75 14.56 -5.31 5.36
CA THR A 75 15.45 -4.49 4.53
C THR A 75 16.10 -3.39 5.37
N HIS A 76 16.87 -2.53 4.72
CA HIS A 76 17.51 -1.38 5.34
C HIS A 76 16.53 -0.49 6.12
N ASP A 77 15.39 -0.14 5.51
CA ASP A 77 14.44 0.80 6.12
C ASP A 77 13.83 0.20 7.40
N GLN A 78 13.46 -1.10 7.42
CA GLN A 78 12.98 -1.74 8.65
C GLN A 78 14.11 -1.92 9.67
N MET A 79 15.32 -2.22 9.25
CA MET A 79 16.47 -2.32 10.14
C MET A 79 16.70 -1.00 10.89
N GLN A 80 16.59 0.14 10.21
CA GLN A 80 16.72 1.45 10.86
C GLN A 80 15.68 1.66 11.95
N VAL A 81 14.41 1.36 11.65
CA VAL A 81 13.31 1.46 12.63
C VAL A 81 13.57 0.53 13.83
N ILE A 82 13.95 -0.73 13.59
CA ILE A 82 14.30 -1.67 14.66
C ILE A 82 15.44 -1.16 15.52
N HIS A 83 16.54 -0.73 14.91
CA HIS A 83 17.69 -0.22 15.66
C HIS A 83 17.38 1.04 16.46
N LYS A 84 16.52 1.91 15.93
CA LYS A 84 16.20 3.19 16.56
C LYS A 84 15.19 3.06 17.69
N TYR A 85 14.18 2.22 17.53
CA TYR A 85 13.01 2.16 18.42
C TYR A 85 12.95 0.93 19.30
N SER A 86 13.93 0.03 19.22
CA SER A 86 14.10 -1.06 20.18
C SER A 86 15.02 -0.66 21.32
N SER A 87 14.73 -1.13 22.51
CA SER A 87 15.66 -1.15 23.63
C SER A 87 16.83 -2.10 23.37
N ASN A 88 17.93 -1.93 24.11
CA ASN A 88 19.08 -2.83 24.03
C ASN A 88 18.73 -4.29 24.36
N GLN A 89 17.78 -4.50 25.28
CA GLN A 89 17.30 -5.84 25.63
C GLN A 89 16.54 -6.49 24.48
N GLU A 90 15.65 -5.75 23.82
CA GLU A 90 14.91 -6.23 22.64
C GLU A 90 15.88 -6.52 21.48
N LEU A 91 16.85 -5.64 21.22
CA LEU A 91 17.88 -5.88 20.20
C LEU A 91 18.74 -7.11 20.51
N GLY A 92 19.10 -7.31 21.78
CA GLY A 92 19.80 -8.51 22.23
C GLY A 92 18.98 -9.77 21.93
N TRP A 93 17.71 -9.75 22.32
CA TRP A 93 16.77 -10.85 22.08
C TRP A 93 16.61 -11.15 20.59
N ILE A 94 16.39 -10.13 19.74
CA ILE A 94 16.25 -10.30 18.29
C ILE A 94 17.51 -10.95 17.70
N ARG A 95 18.70 -10.53 18.12
CA ARG A 95 19.96 -11.09 17.61
C ARG A 95 20.15 -12.56 17.96
N GLU A 96 19.66 -12.98 19.13
CA GLU A 96 19.79 -14.35 19.63
C GLU A 96 18.72 -15.29 19.07
N ASN A 97 17.51 -14.77 18.80
CA ASN A 97 16.33 -15.60 18.51
C ASN A 97 15.81 -15.49 17.07
N ALA A 98 16.15 -14.42 16.34
CA ALA A 98 15.67 -14.26 14.98
C ALA A 98 16.44 -15.14 14.00
N ILE A 99 15.68 -15.86 13.17
CA ILE A 99 16.19 -16.76 12.13
C ILE A 99 16.12 -16.03 10.81
N ILE A 100 17.23 -16.01 10.08
CA ILE A 100 17.29 -15.53 8.71
C ILE A 100 17.07 -16.74 7.80
N GLU A 101 15.88 -16.85 7.23
CA GLU A 101 15.48 -17.98 6.39
C GLU A 101 16.05 -17.86 4.98
N SER A 102 16.12 -16.64 4.46
CA SER A 102 16.79 -16.36 3.20
C SER A 102 17.41 -14.97 3.23
N PHE A 103 18.47 -14.81 2.44
CA PHE A 103 19.20 -13.56 2.37
C PHE A 103 19.76 -13.35 0.97
N ALA A 104 19.63 -12.11 0.50
CA ALA A 104 20.02 -11.70 -0.82
C ALA A 104 20.56 -10.28 -0.76
N PHE A 105 21.70 -10.04 -1.38
CA PHE A 105 22.31 -8.71 -1.37
C PHE A 105 23.29 -8.54 -2.53
N TYR A 106 23.53 -7.30 -2.88
CA TYR A 106 24.62 -6.87 -3.74
C TYR A 106 25.78 -6.38 -2.85
N PRO A 107 26.91 -7.09 -2.79
CA PRO A 107 28.04 -6.74 -1.93
C PRO A 107 28.69 -5.44 -2.38
N LYS A 108 28.92 -4.50 -1.46
CA LYS A 108 29.55 -3.21 -1.79
C LYS A 108 30.93 -3.35 -2.45
N ASP A 109 31.68 -4.36 -2.05
CA ASP A 109 33.03 -4.68 -2.57
C ASP A 109 33.02 -5.26 -4.00
N GLU A 110 31.85 -5.61 -4.52
CA GLU A 110 31.63 -6.04 -5.91
C GLU A 110 30.97 -4.94 -6.76
N GLU A 111 30.75 -3.75 -6.20
CA GLU A 111 30.23 -2.62 -6.97
C GLU A 111 31.30 -2.10 -7.93
N LEU A 112 30.98 -2.08 -9.21
CA LEU A 112 31.88 -1.62 -10.26
C LEU A 112 31.72 -0.10 -10.50
N ASP A 113 32.81 0.55 -10.92
CA ASP A 113 32.79 1.99 -11.24
C ASP A 113 32.24 2.27 -12.64
N THR A 114 32.50 1.38 -13.59
CA THR A 114 32.08 1.47 -15.00
C THR A 114 31.34 0.22 -15.43
N LEU A 115 30.39 0.38 -16.35
CA LEU A 115 29.83 -0.77 -17.07
C LEU A 115 30.91 -1.28 -18.02
N ASP A 116 31.42 -2.48 -17.77
CA ASP A 116 32.33 -3.17 -18.68
C ASP A 116 31.52 -4.09 -19.61
N GLU A 117 32.02 -4.30 -20.84
CA GLU A 117 31.42 -5.23 -21.80
C GLU A 117 31.37 -6.66 -21.26
N SER A 118 32.26 -7.02 -20.35
CA SER A 118 32.26 -8.32 -19.65
C SER A 118 30.97 -8.57 -18.86
N LEU A 119 30.31 -7.53 -18.33
CA LEU A 119 29.01 -7.63 -17.66
C LEU A 119 27.86 -7.85 -18.64
N LEU A 120 28.03 -7.41 -19.88
CA LEU A 120 27.04 -7.50 -20.96
C LEU A 120 27.23 -8.76 -21.80
N ALA A 121 28.43 -9.36 -21.75
CA ALA A 121 28.76 -10.59 -22.41
C ALA A 121 28.08 -11.76 -21.70
N ILE A 122 26.85 -12.06 -22.13
CA ILE A 122 26.24 -13.36 -21.83
C ILE A 122 27.11 -14.40 -22.54
N LYS A 123 28.03 -15.06 -21.82
CA LYS A 123 28.72 -16.26 -22.33
C LYS A 123 27.62 -17.21 -22.83
N SER A 124 27.82 -17.89 -23.95
CA SER A 124 26.77 -18.77 -24.48
C SER A 124 26.43 -19.90 -23.49
N ILE A 125 25.20 -20.43 -23.51
CA ILE A 125 24.83 -21.65 -22.75
C ILE A 125 25.82 -22.80 -22.97
N ASP A 126 26.43 -22.88 -24.15
CA ASP A 126 27.41 -23.91 -24.48
C ASP A 126 28.81 -23.63 -23.92
N GLU A 127 29.21 -22.37 -23.79
CA GLU A 127 30.41 -21.99 -23.03
C GLU A 127 30.21 -22.25 -21.53
N TYR A 128 29.01 -21.97 -21.00
CA TYR A 128 28.64 -22.30 -19.62
C TYR A 128 28.70 -23.80 -19.32
N ARG A 129 28.23 -24.65 -20.25
CA ARG A 129 28.29 -26.11 -20.11
C ARG A 129 29.73 -26.67 -20.14
N LYS A 130 30.65 -25.98 -20.82
CA LYS A 130 32.04 -26.44 -21.02
C LYS A 130 33.01 -25.93 -19.95
N GLY A 131 32.80 -24.73 -19.41
CA GLY A 131 33.77 -24.06 -18.52
C GLY A 131 33.49 -24.15 -17.01
N GLY A 132 32.30 -24.57 -16.59
CA GLY A 132 31.86 -24.46 -15.19
C GLY A 132 31.39 -23.04 -14.85
N PHE A 133 30.91 -22.85 -13.61
CA PHE A 133 30.36 -21.57 -13.14
C PHE A 133 31.48 -20.61 -12.70
N GLU A 134 31.92 -19.74 -13.61
CA GLU A 134 32.53 -18.45 -13.23
C GLU A 134 31.49 -17.36 -13.48
N TYR A 135 30.77 -16.97 -12.42
CA TYR A 135 29.89 -15.81 -12.46
C TYR A 135 30.72 -14.56 -12.16
N ASP A 136 30.67 -13.57 -13.06
CA ASP A 136 30.99 -12.21 -12.64
C ASP A 136 29.88 -11.76 -11.69
N THR A 137 30.24 -11.56 -10.42
CA THR A 137 29.33 -11.05 -9.39
C THR A 137 29.34 -9.53 -9.32
N GLY A 138 30.19 -8.89 -10.13
CA GLY A 138 30.26 -7.46 -10.32
C GLY A 138 28.90 -6.88 -10.69
N TRP A 139 28.57 -5.73 -10.10
CA TRP A 139 27.30 -5.07 -10.36
C TRP A 139 27.46 -3.55 -10.40
N LYS A 140 26.55 -2.88 -11.10
CA LYS A 140 26.54 -1.41 -11.20
C LYS A 140 25.16 -0.85 -10.88
N ARG A 141 25.12 0.27 -10.14
CA ARG A 141 23.88 1.05 -9.98
C ARG A 141 23.56 1.79 -11.26
N VAL A 142 22.34 1.58 -11.72
CA VAL A 142 21.73 2.40 -12.77
C VAL A 142 20.72 3.32 -12.11
N SER A 143 20.96 4.63 -12.19
CA SER A 143 20.00 5.62 -11.71
C SER A 143 18.84 5.71 -12.69
N LEU A 144 17.62 5.42 -12.22
CA LEU A 144 16.40 5.68 -12.98
C LEU A 144 15.84 7.09 -12.75
N LYS A 145 16.52 7.90 -11.92
CA LYS A 145 16.00 9.20 -11.45
C LYS A 145 15.64 10.11 -12.62
N ASP A 146 16.51 10.25 -13.62
CA ASP A 146 16.29 11.21 -14.70
C ASP A 146 15.14 10.79 -15.61
N VAL A 147 15.08 9.50 -15.97
CA VAL A 147 13.97 8.92 -16.75
C VAL A 147 12.64 9.06 -16.00
N MET A 148 12.63 8.71 -14.71
CA MET A 148 11.42 8.81 -13.89
C MET A 148 11.00 10.27 -13.66
N ASN A 149 11.95 11.19 -13.49
CA ASN A 149 11.66 12.61 -13.32
C ASN A 149 11.02 13.20 -14.58
N ILE A 150 11.43 12.80 -15.78
CA ILE A 150 10.76 13.22 -17.02
C ILE A 150 9.29 12.79 -16.99
N LEU A 151 9.00 11.53 -16.65
CA LEU A 151 7.64 11.01 -16.57
C LEU A 151 6.82 11.72 -15.48
N ILE A 152 7.40 11.92 -14.30
CA ILE A 152 6.77 12.58 -13.16
C ILE A 152 6.46 14.04 -13.49
N ASN A 153 7.44 14.80 -13.99
CA ASN A 153 7.27 16.21 -14.31
C ASN A 153 6.22 16.43 -15.40
N ARG A 154 6.25 15.63 -16.47
CA ARG A 154 5.23 15.68 -17.52
C ARG A 154 3.85 15.34 -16.99
N ARG A 155 3.74 14.33 -16.13
CA ARG A 155 2.47 13.99 -15.47
C ARG A 155 1.97 15.15 -14.60
N GLN A 156 2.84 15.77 -13.80
CA GLN A 156 2.45 16.90 -12.95
C GLN A 156 2.02 18.11 -13.77
N ALA A 157 2.67 18.39 -14.90
CA ALA A 157 2.24 19.44 -15.81
C ALA A 157 0.80 19.20 -16.32
N HIS A 158 0.50 17.98 -16.81
CA HIS A 158 -0.86 17.63 -17.25
C HIS A 158 -1.88 17.64 -16.10
N LYS A 159 -1.51 17.18 -14.90
CA LYS A 159 -2.37 17.23 -13.71
C LYS A 159 -2.66 18.68 -13.29
N GLY A 160 -1.64 19.55 -13.32
CA GLY A 160 -1.75 20.96 -13.00
C GLY A 160 -2.65 21.71 -13.98
N LEU A 161 -2.50 21.43 -15.28
CA LEU A 161 -3.39 21.92 -16.32
C LEU A 161 -4.85 21.51 -16.05
N MET A 162 -5.10 20.22 -15.79
CA MET A 162 -6.44 19.72 -15.44
C MET A 162 -7.07 20.44 -14.24
N LYS A 163 -6.31 20.63 -13.14
CA LYS A 163 -6.80 21.36 -11.95
C LYS A 163 -7.16 22.81 -12.27
N HIS A 164 -6.33 23.48 -13.09
CA HIS A 164 -6.61 24.83 -13.55
C HIS A 164 -7.88 24.90 -14.41
N TYR A 165 -8.13 23.87 -15.22
CA TYR A 165 -9.30 23.81 -16.09
C TYR A 165 -10.60 23.48 -15.35
N GLU A 166 -10.54 22.74 -14.24
CA GLU A 166 -11.72 22.51 -13.38
C GLU A 166 -12.23 23.79 -12.72
N ASP A 167 -11.34 24.77 -12.50
CA ASP A 167 -11.69 26.09 -11.95
C ASP A 167 -12.32 27.03 -13.01
N ILE A 168 -12.27 26.68 -14.30
CA ILE A 168 -12.83 27.48 -15.41
C ILE A 168 -14.25 26.99 -15.72
N THR A 169 -15.25 27.56 -15.04
CA THR A 169 -16.66 27.13 -15.11
C THR A 169 -17.39 27.55 -16.39
N GLU A 170 -16.83 28.44 -17.19
CA GLU A 170 -17.31 28.85 -18.51
C GLU A 170 -16.12 28.83 -19.46
N PHE A 171 -16.27 28.31 -20.68
CA PHE A 171 -15.27 28.34 -21.76
C PHE A 171 -14.88 29.79 -22.10
N LYS A 172 -14.06 30.40 -21.25
CA LYS A 172 -13.56 31.76 -21.38
C LYS A 172 -12.15 31.67 -21.93
N THR A 173 -11.94 32.48 -22.95
CA THR A 173 -10.65 32.83 -23.51
C THR A 173 -9.64 33.17 -22.39
N ILE A 174 -8.54 32.42 -22.32
CA ILE A 174 -7.42 32.73 -21.42
C ILE A 174 -6.48 33.68 -22.16
N SER A 175 -6.29 34.90 -21.63
CA SER A 175 -5.31 35.87 -22.16
C SER A 175 -3.89 35.54 -21.68
N TYR A 176 -2.89 35.91 -22.49
CA TYR A 176 -1.46 35.64 -22.23
C TYR A 176 -0.95 36.16 -20.87
N GLU A 177 -1.46 37.29 -20.40
CA GLU A 177 -1.12 37.89 -19.10
C GLU A 177 -1.41 36.95 -17.90
N LYS A 178 -2.32 35.98 -18.07
CA LYS A 178 -2.58 34.94 -17.05
C LYS A 178 -1.61 33.76 -17.13
N LEU A 179 -0.96 33.52 -18.28
CA LEU A 179 0.02 32.46 -18.47
C LEU A 179 1.35 32.76 -17.76
N GLU A 180 1.74 34.03 -17.65
CA GLU A 180 2.93 34.43 -16.87
C GLU A 180 2.78 34.16 -15.37
N ASN A 181 1.56 33.94 -14.87
CA ASN A 181 1.31 33.60 -13.47
C ASN A 181 1.19 32.09 -13.21
N LEU A 182 1.36 31.24 -14.25
CA LEU A 182 1.29 29.80 -14.09
C LEU A 182 2.49 29.21 -13.34
N PRO A 183 2.31 28.08 -12.62
CA PRO A 183 3.40 27.30 -12.06
C PRO A 183 4.50 26.99 -13.09
N ARG A 184 5.75 26.96 -12.64
CA ARG A 184 6.95 26.78 -13.48
C ARG A 184 6.88 25.51 -14.32
N GLU A 185 6.30 24.45 -13.79
CA GLU A 185 6.15 23.14 -14.43
C GLU A 185 5.26 23.26 -15.68
N ILE A 186 4.20 24.06 -15.60
CA ILE A 186 3.30 24.32 -16.72
C ILE A 186 4.00 25.20 -17.76
N LYS A 187 4.71 26.24 -17.32
CA LYS A 187 5.52 27.09 -18.22
C LYS A 187 6.57 26.28 -18.98
N THR A 188 7.27 25.36 -18.31
CA THR A 188 8.30 24.52 -18.93
C THR A 188 7.69 23.61 -20.00
N PHE A 189 6.51 23.03 -19.74
CA PHE A 189 5.78 22.24 -20.74
C PHE A 189 5.42 23.05 -21.99
N TRP A 190 4.98 24.31 -21.82
CA TRP A 190 4.66 25.18 -22.95
C TRP A 190 5.91 25.69 -23.69
N ASN A 191 7.03 25.90 -22.99
CA ASN A 191 8.30 26.26 -23.62
C ASN A 191 8.90 25.10 -24.44
N GLU A 192 8.64 23.83 -24.07
CA GLU A 192 9.01 22.67 -24.91
C GLU A 192 8.18 22.59 -26.21
N LEU A 193 7.03 23.28 -26.27
CA LEU A 193 6.23 23.45 -27.48
C LEU A 193 6.67 24.75 -28.18
N ASP A 194 7.86 24.74 -28.79
CA ASP A 194 8.47 25.88 -29.53
C ASP A 194 7.49 26.58 -30.52
N GLU A 195 6.52 25.84 -31.05
CA GLU A 195 5.48 26.39 -31.93
C GLU A 195 4.48 27.33 -31.21
N LEU A 196 4.25 27.10 -29.91
CA LEU A 196 3.32 27.90 -29.12
C LEU A 196 3.96 29.20 -28.67
N GLU A 197 5.23 29.21 -28.26
CA GLU A 197 5.94 30.43 -27.88
C GLU A 197 5.98 31.45 -29.04
N ASN A 198 6.14 30.96 -30.27
CA ASN A 198 6.10 31.79 -31.48
C ASN A 198 4.68 32.28 -31.82
N LYS A 199 3.63 31.47 -31.59
CA LYS A 199 2.22 31.88 -31.75
C LYS A 199 1.72 32.81 -30.62
N ILE A 200 2.33 32.71 -29.45
CA ILE A 200 2.05 33.51 -28.26
C ILE A 200 2.58 34.93 -28.44
N LYS A 201 3.78 35.09 -29.02
CA LYS A 201 4.41 36.40 -29.27
C LYS A 201 3.71 37.21 -30.37
N SER A 202 2.85 36.58 -31.18
CA SER A 202 1.93 37.28 -32.07
C SER A 202 0.63 37.60 -31.33
N ASP A 203 0.47 38.85 -30.92
CA ASP A 203 -0.62 39.34 -30.07
C ASP A 203 -2.02 38.82 -30.46
N ASN A 204 -2.77 38.34 -29.46
CA ASN A 204 -4.11 37.72 -29.48
C ASN A 204 -4.19 36.20 -29.68
N PHE A 205 -3.29 35.43 -29.06
CA PHE A 205 -3.53 33.99 -28.93
C PHE A 205 -4.62 33.70 -27.89
N ASN A 206 -5.83 33.48 -28.38
CA ASN A 206 -6.98 33.04 -27.61
C ASN A 206 -7.14 31.53 -27.76
N TYR A 207 -6.64 30.76 -26.79
CA TYR A 207 -6.87 29.31 -26.76
C TYR A 207 -8.23 29.01 -26.14
N ASN A 208 -9.15 28.52 -26.97
CA ASN A 208 -10.44 28.01 -26.50
C ASN A 208 -10.27 26.54 -26.14
N TYR A 209 -10.21 26.28 -24.84
CA TYR A 209 -10.16 24.94 -24.32
C TYR A 209 -11.44 24.17 -24.68
N SER A 210 -11.29 22.92 -25.10
CA SER A 210 -12.40 22.05 -25.47
C SER A 210 -12.52 20.84 -24.53
N GLU A 211 -13.66 20.15 -24.57
CA GLU A 211 -13.81 18.86 -23.91
C GLU A 211 -12.79 17.82 -24.40
N ASN A 212 -12.35 17.94 -25.66
CA ASN A 212 -11.30 17.10 -26.23
C ASN A 212 -9.94 17.35 -25.55
N ASP A 213 -9.60 18.59 -25.23
CA ASP A 213 -8.37 18.92 -24.51
C ASP A 213 -8.39 18.35 -23.09
N LYS A 214 -9.55 18.39 -22.42
CA LYS A 214 -9.77 17.73 -21.12
C LYS A 214 -9.56 16.23 -21.19
N SER A 215 -10.17 15.59 -22.18
CA SER A 215 -10.02 14.17 -22.43
C SER A 215 -8.55 13.81 -22.72
N PHE A 216 -7.86 14.61 -23.53
CA PHE A 216 -6.45 14.41 -23.88
C PHE A 216 -5.54 14.49 -22.66
N HIS A 217 -5.64 15.55 -21.85
CA HIS A 217 -4.79 15.71 -20.66
C HIS A 217 -5.10 14.66 -19.59
N THR A 218 -6.37 14.31 -19.41
CA THR A 218 -6.79 13.22 -18.51
C THR A 218 -6.18 11.89 -18.94
N SER A 219 -6.29 11.56 -20.23
CA SER A 219 -5.76 10.31 -20.78
C SER A 219 -4.23 10.27 -20.71
N THR A 220 -3.57 11.38 -20.99
CA THR A 220 -2.10 11.47 -20.98
C THR A 220 -1.53 11.33 -19.58
N GLN A 221 -2.11 12.01 -18.58
CA GLN A 221 -1.62 11.87 -17.20
C GLN A 221 -1.84 10.44 -16.65
N GLU A 222 -2.96 9.79 -17.00
CA GLU A 222 -3.18 8.38 -16.62
C GLU A 222 -2.20 7.45 -17.37
N PHE A 223 -1.94 7.69 -18.66
CA PHE A 223 -0.97 6.91 -19.42
C PHE A 223 0.44 7.00 -18.81
N LEU A 224 0.92 8.21 -18.51
CA LEU A 224 2.23 8.42 -17.86
C LEU A 224 2.31 7.76 -16.48
N LYS A 225 1.24 7.83 -15.69
CA LYS A 225 1.13 7.13 -14.40
C LYS A 225 1.20 5.62 -14.56
N LEU A 226 0.52 5.07 -15.56
CA LEU A 226 0.55 3.63 -15.86
C LEU A 226 1.93 3.18 -16.30
N ILE A 227 2.65 3.96 -17.11
CA ILE A 227 4.06 3.66 -17.46
C ILE A 227 4.91 3.56 -16.19
N GLY A 228 4.86 4.59 -15.32
CA GLY A 228 5.66 4.59 -14.08
C GLY A 228 5.36 3.39 -13.17
N ASN A 229 4.08 3.05 -13.01
CA ASN A 229 3.66 1.87 -12.22
C ASN A 229 4.11 0.55 -12.89
N THR A 230 4.12 0.50 -14.21
CA THR A 230 4.54 -0.68 -14.98
C THR A 230 6.03 -0.94 -14.85
N VAL A 231 6.87 0.11 -14.79
CA VAL A 231 8.33 -0.06 -14.56
C VAL A 231 8.59 -0.82 -13.25
N TYR A 232 7.93 -0.43 -12.16
CA TYR A 232 8.01 -1.18 -10.90
C TYR A 232 7.51 -2.63 -11.06
N GLY A 233 6.38 -2.82 -11.76
CA GLY A 233 5.83 -4.14 -12.05
C GLY A 233 6.81 -5.04 -12.78
N CYS A 234 7.54 -4.51 -13.77
CA CYS A 234 8.56 -5.25 -14.51
C CYS A 234 9.76 -5.62 -13.64
N ILE A 235 10.23 -4.71 -12.77
CA ILE A 235 11.33 -4.95 -11.83
C ILE A 235 10.94 -6.04 -10.81
N ALA A 236 9.71 -5.99 -10.29
CA ALA A 236 9.26 -6.91 -9.22
C ALA A 236 8.78 -8.28 -9.74
N SER A 237 8.48 -8.40 -11.03
CA SER A 237 7.91 -9.61 -11.62
C SER A 237 8.99 -10.59 -12.07
N ALA A 238 8.88 -11.85 -11.64
CA ALA A 238 9.79 -12.91 -12.03
C ALA A 238 9.74 -13.23 -13.55
N PHE A 239 8.64 -12.89 -14.23
CA PHE A 239 8.48 -13.15 -15.67
C PHE A 239 9.46 -12.35 -16.55
N PHE A 240 9.98 -11.22 -16.05
CA PHE A 240 10.99 -10.42 -16.76
C PHE A 240 12.43 -10.79 -16.35
N GLY A 241 12.63 -11.92 -15.67
CA GLY A 241 13.93 -12.47 -15.30
C GLY A 241 14.45 -13.52 -16.30
N GLY A 242 15.72 -13.92 -16.16
CA GLY A 242 16.34 -15.07 -16.85
C GLY A 242 16.36 -14.97 -18.38
N ASN A 243 15.34 -15.53 -19.03
CA ASN A 243 15.19 -15.59 -20.50
C ASN A 243 14.40 -14.40 -21.10
N GLY A 244 13.96 -13.46 -20.27
CA GLY A 244 13.29 -12.22 -20.68
C GLY A 244 14.26 -11.09 -20.99
N THR A 245 13.88 -9.85 -20.63
CA THR A 245 14.68 -8.63 -20.83
C THR A 245 15.82 -8.44 -19.82
N GLY A 246 15.92 -9.29 -18.79
CA GLY A 246 16.85 -9.09 -17.68
C GLY A 246 16.46 -7.93 -16.73
N LEU A 247 15.26 -7.37 -16.88
CA LEU A 247 14.79 -6.22 -16.09
C LEU A 247 14.33 -6.60 -14.67
N SER A 248 13.96 -7.86 -14.45
CA SER A 248 13.52 -8.31 -13.13
C SER A 248 14.66 -8.28 -12.12
N ASN A 249 14.44 -7.61 -11.00
CA ASN A 249 15.36 -7.56 -9.89
C ASN A 249 14.57 -7.65 -8.58
N TYR A 250 14.48 -8.87 -8.04
CA TYR A 250 13.69 -9.12 -6.83
C TYR A 250 14.23 -8.39 -5.60
N ILE A 251 15.55 -8.14 -5.51
CA ILE A 251 16.14 -7.41 -4.38
C ILE A 251 15.63 -5.97 -4.41
N VAL A 252 15.74 -5.31 -5.56
CA VAL A 252 15.26 -3.93 -5.77
C VAL A 252 13.75 -3.86 -5.59
N GLY A 253 12.99 -4.78 -6.20
CA GLY A 253 11.54 -4.84 -6.07
C GLY A 253 11.07 -4.96 -4.62
N ASN A 254 11.66 -5.87 -3.84
CA ASN A 254 11.34 -6.02 -2.42
C ASN A 254 11.73 -4.78 -1.61
N ASN A 255 12.85 -4.11 -1.92
CA ASN A 255 13.26 -2.88 -1.26
C ASN A 255 12.27 -1.73 -1.53
N ILE A 256 11.81 -1.56 -2.77
CA ILE A 256 10.77 -0.56 -3.10
C ILE A 256 9.50 -0.83 -2.29
N THR A 257 9.00 -2.07 -2.27
CA THR A 257 7.79 -2.40 -1.51
C THR A 257 7.99 -2.21 0.00
N ALA A 258 9.14 -2.62 0.52
CA ALA A 258 9.51 -2.49 1.94
C ALA A 258 9.57 -1.03 2.37
N ARG A 259 10.15 -0.16 1.53
CA ARG A 259 10.21 1.28 1.74
C ARG A 259 8.82 1.90 1.78
N ALA A 260 7.97 1.60 0.79
CA ALA A 260 6.59 2.07 0.76
C ALA A 260 5.80 1.64 2.01
N ARG A 261 5.95 0.38 2.45
CA ARG A 261 5.31 -0.10 3.69
C ARG A 261 5.84 0.60 4.93
N THR A 262 7.14 0.89 4.99
CA THR A 262 7.75 1.63 6.10
C THR A 262 7.21 3.05 6.15
N LEU A 263 7.02 3.71 5.00
CA LEU A 263 6.37 5.02 4.94
C LEU A 263 4.90 4.95 5.37
N ALA A 264 4.15 3.94 4.89
CA ALA A 264 2.77 3.74 5.31
C ALA A 264 2.65 3.49 6.81
N TRP A 265 3.59 2.73 7.40
CA TRP A 265 3.72 2.58 8.85
C TRP A 265 3.96 3.93 9.53
N CYS A 266 4.92 4.73 9.04
CA CYS A 266 5.19 6.07 9.58
C CYS A 266 3.96 6.98 9.49
N MET A 267 3.24 7.01 8.36
CA MET A 267 2.00 7.77 8.19
C MET A 267 0.93 7.31 9.18
N ALA A 268 0.71 6.01 9.28
CA ALA A 268 -0.30 5.46 10.19
C ALA A 268 0.02 5.77 11.66
N LYS A 269 1.31 5.82 12.02
CA LYS A 269 1.79 6.19 13.35
C LYS A 269 1.75 7.68 13.62
N GLY A 270 2.25 8.50 12.70
CA GLY A 270 2.36 9.93 12.87
C GLY A 270 1.00 10.61 12.82
N PHE A 271 0.12 10.17 11.92
CA PHE A 271 -1.20 10.76 11.74
C PHE A 271 -2.30 10.05 12.51
N HIS A 272 -1.98 9.03 13.31
CA HIS A 272 -3.00 8.25 14.00
C HIS A 272 -4.08 7.70 13.03
N SER A 273 -3.66 7.18 11.87
CA SER A 273 -4.61 6.89 10.81
C SER A 273 -5.64 5.83 11.22
N LEU A 274 -6.93 6.15 11.01
CA LEU A 274 -8.06 5.24 11.25
C LEU A 274 -8.03 4.03 10.30
N MET A 275 -7.45 4.24 9.12
CA MET A 275 -7.23 3.24 8.09
C MET A 275 -5.89 3.50 7.43
N SER A 276 -5.15 2.44 7.12
CA SER A 276 -3.93 2.53 6.31
C SER A 276 -3.88 1.41 5.28
N ILE A 277 -3.45 1.78 4.08
CA ILE A 277 -3.07 0.91 2.97
C ILE A 277 -1.66 1.31 2.51
N THR A 278 -1.07 0.56 1.57
CA THR A 278 0.33 0.73 1.16
C THR A 278 0.66 2.16 0.70
N ASP A 279 -0.30 2.89 0.14
CA ASP A 279 -0.13 4.21 -0.49
C ASP A 279 -0.91 5.33 0.21
N GLY A 280 -1.50 5.11 1.38
CA GLY A 280 -2.21 6.17 2.09
C GLY A 280 -3.09 5.70 3.25
N GLY A 281 -3.90 6.64 3.76
CA GLY A 281 -4.78 6.40 4.88
C GLY A 281 -5.78 7.53 5.08
N VAL A 282 -6.60 7.40 6.11
CA VAL A 282 -7.52 8.46 6.58
C VAL A 282 -7.10 8.84 7.98
N PHE A 283 -6.98 10.14 8.24
CA PHE A 283 -6.62 10.68 9.54
C PHE A 283 -7.43 11.94 9.86
N ASP A 284 -7.50 12.25 11.15
CA ASP A 284 -8.13 13.45 11.68
C ASP A 284 -7.03 14.50 11.93
N ALA A 285 -7.14 15.67 11.27
CA ALA A 285 -6.15 16.74 11.39
C ALA A 285 -6.06 17.32 12.80
N ASN A 286 -7.10 17.17 13.63
CA ASN A 286 -7.08 17.57 15.04
C ASN A 286 -6.47 16.52 15.97
N LYS A 287 -6.19 15.30 15.48
CA LYS A 287 -5.78 14.15 16.31
C LYS A 287 -4.62 13.36 15.71
N VAL A 288 -3.50 14.03 15.47
CA VAL A 288 -2.25 13.37 15.08
C VAL A 288 -1.43 12.98 16.32
N LEU A 289 -0.49 12.03 16.20
CA LEU A 289 0.32 11.60 17.33
C LEU A 289 1.66 12.34 17.36
N SER A 290 2.04 12.82 18.54
CA SER A 290 3.41 13.16 18.91
C SER A 290 3.97 12.10 19.86
N TYR A 291 5.28 11.88 19.86
CA TYR A 291 5.91 10.79 20.61
C TYR A 291 6.85 11.34 21.68
N ARG A 292 6.53 11.06 22.95
CA ARG A 292 7.43 11.32 24.09
C ARG A 292 8.54 10.27 24.14
N ARG A 293 8.19 9.02 23.82
CA ARG A 293 9.12 7.90 23.69
C ARG A 293 8.72 7.03 22.51
N LYS A 294 9.66 6.70 21.64
CA LYS A 294 9.43 5.80 20.50
C LYS A 294 9.72 4.35 20.93
N SER A 295 8.89 3.41 20.47
CA SER A 295 9.05 1.97 20.69
C SER A 295 8.70 1.18 19.42
N LEU A 296 8.91 -0.13 19.40
CA LEU A 296 8.40 -0.99 18.32
C LEU A 296 6.90 -1.30 18.41
N GLU A 297 6.26 -1.04 19.55
CA GLU A 297 4.85 -1.34 19.84
C GLU A 297 4.00 -0.05 19.87
N ILE A 298 4.14 0.79 18.86
CA ILE A 298 3.50 2.10 18.87
C ILE A 298 1.96 2.01 18.86
N PHE A 299 1.36 1.08 18.12
CA PHE A 299 -0.11 1.02 17.93
C PHE A 299 -0.80 0.54 19.19
N ALA A 300 -0.19 -0.40 19.90
CA ALA A 300 -0.78 -0.84 21.14
C ALA A 300 -0.73 0.28 22.17
N ASN A 301 0.39 1.02 22.25
CA ASN A 301 0.49 2.20 23.11
C ASN A 301 -0.60 3.22 22.76
N ALA A 302 -0.79 3.54 21.48
CA ALA A 302 -1.84 4.46 21.03
C ALA A 302 -3.27 3.92 21.21
N ALA A 303 -3.48 2.59 21.27
CA ALA A 303 -4.82 1.98 21.38
C ALA A 303 -5.22 1.60 22.82
N PHE A 304 -4.26 1.35 23.71
CA PHE A 304 -4.49 1.12 25.15
C PHE A 304 -4.78 2.41 25.90
N GLU A 305 -4.22 3.50 25.40
CA GLU A 305 -4.49 4.86 25.83
C GLU A 305 -5.86 5.26 25.27
N TYR A 306 -6.93 4.94 26.01
CA TYR A 306 -8.28 5.38 25.69
C TYR A 306 -8.25 6.89 25.44
N PHE A 307 -8.73 7.32 24.27
CA PHE A 307 -8.75 8.71 23.77
C PHE A 307 -9.57 9.70 24.61
N THR A 308 -9.81 9.40 25.88
CA THR A 308 -10.66 10.16 26.79
C THR A 308 -9.89 11.03 27.76
N ASP A 309 -8.58 10.81 27.98
CA ASP A 309 -7.76 11.71 28.81
C ASP A 309 -6.27 11.70 28.41
N VAL A 310 -5.86 12.74 27.69
CA VAL A 310 -4.51 12.92 27.09
C VAL A 310 -3.43 13.13 28.15
N SER A 311 -3.82 13.47 29.39
CA SER A 311 -2.91 13.88 30.46
C SER A 311 -2.16 12.71 31.12
N GLU A 312 -2.63 11.47 30.97
CA GLU A 312 -2.05 10.28 31.61
C GLU A 312 -1.15 9.43 30.69
N HIS A 313 -1.00 9.84 29.42
CA HIS A 313 -0.27 9.06 28.43
C HIS A 313 1.25 9.16 28.61
N GLN A 314 1.91 8.00 28.75
CA GLN A 314 3.35 7.95 29.04
C GLN A 314 4.21 7.91 27.77
N VAL A 315 3.63 7.53 26.63
CA VAL A 315 4.38 7.22 25.40
C VAL A 315 4.04 8.17 24.26
N VAL A 316 2.76 8.47 24.05
CA VAL A 316 2.28 9.32 22.97
C VAL A 316 1.44 10.48 23.49
N GLU A 317 1.29 11.51 22.67
CA GLU A 317 0.42 12.65 22.92
C GLU A 317 -0.40 12.90 21.66
N VAL A 318 -1.72 13.07 21.82
CA VAL A 318 -2.60 13.43 20.71
C VAL A 318 -2.62 14.95 20.59
N VAL A 319 -2.18 15.46 19.45
CA VAL A 319 -2.06 16.90 19.21
C VAL A 319 -2.75 17.27 17.88
N PRO A 320 -3.26 18.51 17.74
CA PRO A 320 -3.71 19.00 16.46
C PRO A 320 -2.51 19.28 15.54
N LEU A 321 -2.64 18.92 14.27
CA LEU A 321 -1.60 19.13 13.25
C LEU A 321 -1.23 20.62 13.10
N TYR A 322 -2.20 21.51 13.32
CA TYR A 322 -2.05 22.96 13.20
C TYR A 322 -1.53 23.62 14.49
N GLY A 323 -1.32 22.87 15.57
CA GLY A 323 -1.00 23.41 16.89
C GLY A 323 -2.21 24.02 17.62
N TYR A 324 -3.38 24.08 16.97
CA TYR A 324 -4.67 24.45 17.57
C TYR A 324 -5.77 23.58 16.97
N GLU A 325 -6.85 23.36 17.72
CA GLU A 325 -8.00 22.59 17.26
C GLU A 325 -8.79 23.40 16.21
N ILE A 326 -9.04 22.80 15.05
CA ILE A 326 -9.88 23.38 14.00
C ILE A 326 -11.34 23.17 14.39
N SER A 327 -12.09 24.25 14.56
CA SER A 327 -13.53 24.21 14.84
C SER A 327 -14.32 23.64 13.66
N PHE A 328 -15.34 22.85 13.96
CA PHE A 328 -16.25 22.28 12.96
C PHE A 328 -17.24 23.35 12.47
N ASP A 329 -16.79 24.20 11.56
CA ASP A 329 -17.58 25.27 10.95
C ASP A 329 -17.16 25.51 9.48
N ALA A 330 -17.75 26.53 8.85
CA ALA A 330 -17.46 26.87 7.46
C ALA A 330 -15.96 27.18 7.19
N SER A 331 -15.23 27.69 8.18
CA SER A 331 -13.79 28.01 8.07
C SER A 331 -12.92 26.75 8.00
N MET A 332 -13.39 25.60 8.48
CA MET A 332 -12.68 24.32 8.32
C MET A 332 -12.46 24.00 6.84
N SER A 333 -13.45 24.28 6.00
CA SER A 333 -13.33 24.07 4.55
C SER A 333 -12.27 25.00 3.96
N GLU A 334 -12.17 26.25 4.39
CA GLU A 334 -11.15 27.20 3.94
C GLU A 334 -9.75 26.77 4.40
N ILE A 335 -9.61 26.30 5.65
CA ILE A 335 -8.33 25.86 6.24
C ILE A 335 -7.83 24.56 5.61
N LEU A 336 -8.72 23.60 5.37
CA LEU A 336 -8.36 22.26 4.88
C LEU A 336 -8.34 22.17 3.35
N LEU A 337 -9.13 23.00 2.65
CA LEU A 337 -9.16 23.08 1.18
C LEU A 337 -8.36 24.28 0.64
N ASP A 338 -7.58 24.97 1.48
CA ASP A 338 -6.69 26.03 1.04
C ASP A 338 -5.88 25.57 -0.18
N LYS A 339 -5.98 26.34 -1.28
CA LYS A 339 -5.32 26.08 -2.56
C LYS A 339 -3.79 26.04 -2.44
N ASN A 340 -3.22 26.52 -1.34
CA ASN A 340 -1.79 26.49 -1.06
C ASN A 340 -1.27 25.15 -0.53
N ASN A 341 -2.08 24.09 -0.47
CA ASN A 341 -1.70 22.75 -0.01
C ASN A 341 -1.12 22.74 1.42
N HIS A 342 -1.64 23.57 2.31
CA HIS A 342 -1.08 23.76 3.64
C HIS A 342 -1.11 22.47 4.50
N VAL A 343 -2.19 21.69 4.45
CA VAL A 343 -2.30 20.39 5.16
C VAL A 343 -1.22 19.42 4.69
N GLU A 344 -0.93 19.38 3.38
CA GLU A 344 0.08 18.47 2.82
C GLU A 344 1.46 18.81 3.38
N LYS A 345 1.81 20.10 3.36
CA LYS A 345 3.08 20.58 3.88
C LYS A 345 3.22 20.32 5.38
N LEU A 346 2.21 20.70 6.19
CA LEU A 346 2.22 20.47 7.62
C LEU A 346 2.28 18.98 7.95
N GLY A 347 1.51 18.15 7.25
CA GLY A 347 1.52 16.71 7.43
C GLY A 347 2.90 16.11 7.17
N TRP A 348 3.56 16.54 6.09
CA TRP A 348 4.91 16.08 5.77
C TRP A 348 5.94 16.54 6.79
N GLU A 349 5.88 17.80 7.23
CA GLU A 349 6.74 18.36 8.29
C GLU A 349 6.54 17.63 9.61
N HIS A 350 5.30 17.32 9.99
CA HIS A 350 4.96 16.52 11.17
C HIS A 350 5.63 15.14 11.13
N LEU A 351 5.55 14.43 10.00
CA LEU A 351 6.23 13.14 9.85
C LEU A 351 7.76 13.27 9.92
N LYS A 352 8.33 14.30 9.30
CA LYS A 352 9.77 14.60 9.39
C LYS A 352 10.20 14.92 10.82
N ASN A 353 9.38 15.61 11.60
CA ASN A 353 9.66 15.89 13.00
C ASN A 353 9.65 14.61 13.84
N ILE A 354 8.72 13.69 13.56
CA ILE A 354 8.59 12.44 14.31
C ILE A 354 9.58 11.37 13.86
N PHE A 355 9.94 11.31 12.58
CA PHE A 355 10.69 10.18 12.02
C PHE A 355 11.91 10.63 11.20
N GLY A 356 12.33 11.89 11.30
CA GLY A 356 13.38 12.49 10.49
C GLY A 356 14.75 11.82 10.60
N GLU A 357 14.95 10.96 11.60
CA GLU A 357 16.15 10.14 11.70
C GLU A 357 16.20 8.96 10.72
N LEU A 358 15.09 8.61 10.07
CA LEU A 358 15.02 7.51 9.11
C LEU A 358 15.44 8.02 7.72
N ASP A 359 16.22 7.22 6.99
CA ASP A 359 16.75 7.61 5.66
C ASP A 359 15.63 7.95 4.68
N ILE A 360 14.46 7.35 4.85
CA ILE A 360 13.29 7.61 4.00
C ILE A 360 12.85 9.08 4.02
N PHE A 361 13.08 9.79 5.13
CA PHE A 361 12.81 11.23 5.25
C PHE A 361 14.04 12.09 4.94
N ALA A 362 15.25 11.57 5.17
CA ALA A 362 16.51 12.27 4.86
C ALA A 362 16.76 12.43 3.35
N LEU A 363 16.30 11.47 2.54
CA LEU A 363 16.52 11.46 1.10
C LEU A 363 15.48 12.28 0.31
N ASP A 364 14.41 12.74 0.96
CA ASP A 364 13.29 13.52 0.39
C ASP A 364 12.76 12.95 -0.95
N GLN A 365 12.64 11.62 -1.01
CA GLN A 365 12.23 10.88 -2.22
C GLN A 365 10.71 10.72 -2.38
N PHE A 366 9.96 11.11 -1.36
CA PHE A 366 8.50 10.95 -1.32
C PHE A 366 7.84 12.31 -1.17
N SER A 367 6.66 12.41 -1.74
CA SER A 367 5.73 13.51 -1.51
C SER A 367 4.50 12.99 -0.78
N PHE A 368 3.92 13.83 0.04
CA PHE A 368 2.63 13.58 0.68
C PHE A 368 1.54 14.36 -0.06
N GLU A 369 0.38 13.72 -0.30
CA GLU A 369 -0.75 14.32 -1.01
C GLU A 369 -2.03 14.08 -0.21
N VAL A 370 -2.83 15.14 -0.03
CA VAL A 370 -4.16 15.10 0.56
C VAL A 370 -5.16 15.04 -0.58
N LYS A 371 -5.72 13.85 -0.82
CA LYS A 371 -6.64 13.64 -1.95
C LYS A 371 -7.97 14.39 -1.78
N LYS A 372 -8.56 14.28 -0.59
CA LYS A 372 -9.90 14.80 -0.26
C LYS A 372 -10.01 15.04 1.24
N VAL A 373 -10.88 15.98 1.59
CA VAL A 373 -11.28 16.31 2.96
C VAL A 373 -12.71 15.83 3.18
N TYR A 374 -12.98 15.30 4.36
CA TYR A 374 -14.28 14.78 4.76
C TYR A 374 -14.62 15.28 6.17
N THR A 375 -15.90 15.54 6.41
CA THR A 375 -16.43 15.94 7.72
C THR A 375 -16.72 14.73 8.60
N GLU A 376 -17.06 13.60 7.98
CA GLU A 376 -17.37 12.36 8.68
C GLU A 376 -16.79 11.15 7.95
N CYS A 377 -16.36 10.17 8.73
CA CYS A 377 -15.80 8.92 8.24
C CYS A 377 -16.34 7.75 9.06
N THR A 378 -17.07 6.84 8.41
CA THR A 378 -17.47 5.57 8.99
C THR A 378 -16.73 4.44 8.28
N LEU A 379 -15.94 3.68 9.04
CA LEU A 379 -15.11 2.59 8.51
C LEU A 379 -15.61 1.25 9.02
N ARG A 380 -15.78 0.29 8.10
CA ARG A 380 -15.94 -1.12 8.44
C ARG A 380 -14.60 -1.84 8.34
N ASN A 381 -13.84 -1.61 7.28
CA ASN A 381 -12.48 -2.14 7.07
C ASN A 381 -11.71 -1.30 6.06
N LYS A 382 -10.51 -1.74 5.67
CA LYS A 382 -9.59 -1.01 4.77
C LYS A 382 -10.15 -0.68 3.38
N SER A 383 -11.30 -1.21 2.99
CA SER A 383 -11.90 -0.97 1.67
C SER A 383 -13.42 -0.80 1.72
N ASP A 384 -13.98 -0.81 2.92
CA ASP A 384 -15.40 -0.68 3.17
C ASP A 384 -15.60 0.55 4.07
N TYR A 385 -16.08 1.64 3.47
CA TYR A 385 -16.20 2.93 4.12
C TYR A 385 -17.35 3.78 3.57
N ILE A 386 -17.86 4.67 4.43
CA ILE A 386 -18.69 5.82 4.06
C ILE A 386 -17.91 7.07 4.47
N LEU A 387 -17.71 7.98 3.52
CA LEU A 387 -17.05 9.27 3.74
C LEU A 387 -18.03 10.37 3.35
N ASN A 388 -18.37 11.25 4.28
CA ASN A 388 -19.27 12.37 4.04
C ASN A 388 -18.49 13.69 4.04
N ASN A 389 -18.85 14.59 3.16
CA ASN A 389 -18.39 15.97 3.18
C ASN A 389 -19.63 16.87 3.18
N GLU A 390 -20.01 17.33 4.37
CA GLU A 390 -21.21 18.16 4.58
C GLU A 390 -21.12 19.50 3.84
N PHE A 391 -19.91 20.07 3.72
CA PHE A 391 -19.70 21.36 3.04
C PHE A 391 -20.02 21.31 1.56
N THR A 392 -19.76 20.18 0.91
CA THR A 392 -20.03 19.97 -0.53
C THR A 392 -21.28 19.14 -0.77
N ASN A 393 -21.94 18.66 0.29
CA ASN A 393 -23.00 17.65 0.25
C ASN A 393 -22.61 16.43 -0.62
N LYS A 394 -21.33 16.05 -0.59
CA LYS A 394 -20.81 14.90 -1.34
C LYS A 394 -20.57 13.74 -0.40
N GLN A 395 -21.12 12.59 -0.78
CA GLN A 395 -20.89 11.33 -0.10
C GLN A 395 -20.06 10.41 -1.01
N THR A 396 -19.14 9.65 -0.41
CA THR A 396 -18.42 8.58 -1.08
C THR A 396 -18.65 7.29 -0.31
N ILE A 397 -19.43 6.39 -0.89
CA ILE A 397 -19.70 5.07 -0.35
C ILE A 397 -18.87 4.03 -1.10
N ARG A 398 -18.18 3.15 -0.38
CA ARG A 398 -17.47 2.03 -1.02
C ARG A 398 -17.56 0.77 -0.18
N ILE A 399 -17.89 -0.35 -0.80
CA ILE A 399 -17.66 -1.70 -0.27
C ILE A 399 -16.91 -2.50 -1.34
N ARG A 400 -15.84 -3.18 -0.95
CA ARG A 400 -15.04 -4.00 -1.87
C ARG A 400 -15.89 -5.14 -2.43
N GLY A 401 -15.93 -5.23 -3.76
CA GLY A 401 -16.60 -6.31 -4.48
C GLY A 401 -18.05 -6.02 -4.84
N VAL A 402 -18.64 -4.98 -4.25
CA VAL A 402 -19.92 -4.41 -4.68
C VAL A 402 -19.66 -3.48 -5.88
N LYS A 403 -20.39 -3.69 -6.98
CA LYS A 403 -20.38 -2.74 -8.09
C LYS A 403 -21.23 -1.54 -7.72
N GLN A 404 -20.77 -0.33 -8.01
CA GLN A 404 -21.56 0.88 -7.83
C GLN A 404 -22.58 0.99 -8.98
N ASP A 405 -23.84 0.76 -8.65
CA ASP A 405 -25.03 1.08 -9.44
C ASP A 405 -26.08 1.74 -8.51
N ASP A 406 -27.16 2.30 -9.07
CA ASP A 406 -28.16 3.06 -8.30
C ASP A 406 -28.77 2.24 -7.14
N ASN A 407 -28.93 0.92 -7.31
CA ASN A 407 -29.48 0.04 -6.26
C ASN A 407 -28.43 -0.34 -5.20
N SER A 408 -27.15 -0.27 -5.53
CA SER A 408 -26.07 -0.65 -4.64
C SER A 408 -25.86 0.34 -3.49
N GLU A 409 -26.22 1.62 -3.68
CA GLU A 409 -26.04 2.64 -2.64
C GLU A 409 -26.96 2.35 -1.43
N GLU A 410 -28.24 2.08 -1.67
CA GLU A 410 -29.20 1.72 -0.62
C GLU A 410 -28.76 0.44 0.11
N MET A 411 -28.37 -0.59 -0.64
CA MET A 411 -27.84 -1.84 -0.07
C MET A 411 -26.64 -1.57 0.83
N VAL A 412 -25.69 -0.73 0.40
CA VAL A 412 -24.49 -0.43 1.19
C VAL A 412 -24.85 0.40 2.43
N GLN A 413 -25.73 1.39 2.31
CA GLN A 413 -26.19 2.16 3.48
C GLN A 413 -26.85 1.23 4.52
N GLU A 414 -27.71 0.32 4.08
CA GLU A 414 -28.33 -0.66 4.95
C GLU A 414 -27.29 -1.60 5.59
N MET A 415 -26.25 -2.00 4.85
CA MET A 415 -25.13 -2.77 5.41
C MET A 415 -24.44 -2.01 6.54
N PHE A 416 -24.18 -0.71 6.39
CA PHE A 416 -23.56 0.12 7.43
C PHE A 416 -24.47 0.35 8.64
N THR A 417 -25.77 0.58 8.43
CA THR A 417 -26.76 0.63 9.51
C THR A 417 -26.76 -0.67 10.32
N ASN A 418 -26.75 -1.82 9.64
CA ASN A 418 -26.71 -3.12 10.30
C ASN A 418 -25.39 -3.35 11.07
N ILE A 419 -24.26 -2.87 10.55
CA ILE A 419 -22.98 -2.90 11.26
C ILE A 419 -23.04 -2.09 12.56
N GLN A 420 -23.59 -0.87 12.51
CA GLN A 420 -23.75 -0.02 13.70
C GLN A 420 -24.67 -0.68 14.74
N GLN A 421 -25.75 -1.33 14.28
CA GLN A 421 -26.69 -2.06 15.13
C GLN A 421 -26.19 -3.44 15.59
N LYS A 422 -25.00 -3.88 15.12
CA LYS A 422 -24.47 -5.23 15.32
C LYS A 422 -25.42 -6.34 14.87
N SER A 423 -26.23 -6.10 13.84
CA SER A 423 -27.10 -7.09 13.21
C SER A 423 -26.35 -7.81 12.09
N GLY A 424 -26.43 -9.15 12.07
CA GLY A 424 -25.85 -9.99 11.02
C GLY A 424 -26.87 -10.27 9.92
N ASN A 425 -26.97 -9.36 8.95
CA ASN A 425 -27.81 -9.52 7.76
C ASN A 425 -26.98 -9.93 6.53
N GLN A 426 -27.62 -10.68 5.63
CA GLN A 426 -27.10 -11.10 4.33
C GLN A 426 -27.71 -10.24 3.22
N PHE A 427 -26.87 -9.88 2.25
CA PHE A 427 -27.20 -9.10 1.07
C PHE A 427 -26.76 -9.85 -0.18
N THR A 428 -27.45 -9.62 -1.30
CA THR A 428 -27.11 -10.25 -2.58
C THR A 428 -27.06 -9.22 -3.68
N GLN A 429 -25.98 -9.19 -4.45
CA GLN A 429 -25.88 -8.37 -5.66
C GLN A 429 -25.69 -9.27 -6.88
N LYS A 430 -26.54 -9.10 -7.88
CA LYS A 430 -26.32 -9.66 -9.21
C LYS A 430 -25.27 -8.81 -9.91
N SER A 431 -24.22 -9.45 -10.41
CA SER A 431 -23.13 -8.78 -11.11
C SER A 431 -22.76 -9.54 -12.37
N LYS A 432 -22.65 -8.81 -13.47
CA LYS A 432 -22.06 -9.34 -14.70
C LYS A 432 -20.55 -9.41 -14.59
N ARG A 433 -19.95 -10.49 -15.03
CA ARG A 433 -18.49 -10.59 -15.22
C ARG A 433 -18.18 -11.36 -16.48
N MET A 434 -16.97 -11.18 -16.99
CA MET A 434 -16.47 -11.98 -18.10
C MET A 434 -16.25 -13.42 -17.62
N LEU A 435 -16.69 -14.39 -18.42
CA LEU A 435 -16.45 -15.80 -18.18
C LEU A 435 -14.96 -16.11 -18.35
N GLY A 436 -14.31 -16.58 -17.30
CA GLY A 436 -12.89 -16.93 -17.36
C GLY A 436 -12.67 -18.18 -18.20
N LEU A 437 -11.56 -18.24 -18.95
CA LEU A 437 -11.26 -19.39 -19.81
C LEU A 437 -11.18 -20.72 -19.03
N GLY A 438 -10.62 -20.70 -17.81
CA GLY A 438 -10.56 -21.88 -16.94
C GLY A 438 -11.94 -22.37 -16.53
N GLU A 439 -12.81 -21.47 -16.08
CA GLU A 439 -14.21 -21.78 -15.74
C GLU A 439 -15.00 -22.30 -16.94
N TRP A 440 -14.85 -21.66 -18.11
CA TRP A 440 -15.46 -22.12 -19.35
C TRP A 440 -15.00 -23.54 -19.69
N ARG A 441 -13.71 -23.86 -19.58
CA ARG A 441 -13.19 -25.22 -19.82
C ARG A 441 -13.75 -26.25 -18.84
N ALA A 442 -13.87 -25.87 -17.57
CA ALA A 442 -14.31 -26.76 -16.49
C ALA A 442 -15.81 -27.09 -16.53
N ARG A 443 -16.62 -26.26 -17.19
CA ARG A 443 -18.09 -26.33 -17.16
C ARG A 443 -18.66 -26.65 -18.54
N GLU A 444 -18.88 -27.94 -18.82
CA GLU A 444 -19.34 -28.42 -20.13
C GLU A 444 -20.65 -27.77 -20.57
N GLU A 445 -21.55 -27.49 -19.63
CA GLU A 445 -22.81 -26.80 -19.90
C GLU A 445 -22.60 -25.39 -20.44
N LEU A 446 -21.62 -24.65 -19.91
CA LEU A 446 -21.33 -23.29 -20.38
C LEU A 446 -20.70 -23.29 -21.77
N ARG A 447 -19.93 -24.34 -22.13
CA ARG A 447 -19.29 -24.45 -23.46
C ARG A 447 -20.27 -24.62 -24.60
N LYS A 448 -21.48 -25.09 -24.32
CA LYS A 448 -22.52 -25.30 -25.34
C LYS A 448 -23.20 -23.98 -25.73
N GLU A 449 -23.19 -23.00 -24.83
CA GLU A 449 -24.01 -21.79 -24.94
C GLU A 449 -23.20 -20.50 -24.98
N LEU A 450 -22.00 -20.49 -24.40
CA LEU A 450 -21.17 -19.31 -24.23
C LEU A 450 -19.75 -19.55 -24.74
N LEU A 451 -19.08 -18.48 -25.15
CA LEU A 451 -17.66 -18.43 -25.45
C LEU A 451 -16.85 -17.98 -24.22
N PRO A 452 -15.54 -18.26 -24.16
CA PRO A 452 -14.65 -17.60 -23.20
C PRO A 452 -14.81 -16.09 -23.33
N HIS A 453 -14.85 -15.40 -22.20
CA HIS A 453 -15.06 -13.95 -22.09
C HIS A 453 -16.48 -13.45 -22.39
N ASP A 454 -17.47 -14.30 -22.63
CA ASP A 454 -18.86 -13.84 -22.65
C ASP A 454 -19.29 -13.32 -21.26
N GLU A 455 -20.24 -12.39 -21.23
CA GLU A 455 -20.80 -11.88 -19.98
C GLU A 455 -21.67 -12.97 -19.32
N VAL A 456 -21.32 -13.35 -18.08
CA VAL A 456 -22.15 -14.20 -17.22
C VAL A 456 -22.67 -13.41 -16.03
N GLU A 457 -23.95 -13.61 -15.73
CA GLU A 457 -24.55 -13.09 -14.50
C GLU A 457 -24.13 -13.97 -13.32
N THR A 458 -23.61 -13.34 -12.27
CA THR A 458 -23.23 -14.02 -11.03
C THR A 458 -23.81 -13.29 -9.83
N THR A 459 -24.43 -14.04 -8.92
CA THR A 459 -24.90 -13.49 -7.65
C THR A 459 -23.78 -13.56 -6.64
N LYS A 460 -23.38 -12.41 -6.10
CA LYS A 460 -22.45 -12.31 -4.97
C LYS A 460 -23.23 -12.11 -3.69
N GLU A 461 -22.85 -12.84 -2.66
CA GLU A 461 -23.42 -12.72 -1.31
C GLU A 461 -22.49 -11.91 -0.42
N PHE A 462 -23.05 -10.95 0.32
CA PHE A 462 -22.34 -10.12 1.28
C PHE A 462 -22.98 -10.28 2.65
N PHE A 463 -22.16 -10.20 3.70
CA PHE A 463 -22.63 -10.17 5.08
C PHE A 463 -22.25 -8.81 5.68
N SER A 464 -23.16 -8.21 6.44
CA SER A 464 -22.93 -6.93 7.16
C SER A 464 -21.80 -7.06 8.18
N LEU A 465 -21.81 -8.12 8.99
CA LEU A 465 -20.72 -8.43 9.91
C LEU A 465 -19.85 -9.51 9.28
N THR A 466 -18.58 -9.20 9.00
CA THR A 466 -17.55 -10.20 8.68
C THR A 466 -16.34 -9.97 9.57
N PRO A 467 -15.59 -11.03 9.94
CA PRO A 467 -14.26 -10.88 10.49
C PRO A 467 -13.39 -10.09 9.50
N LEU A 468 -12.63 -9.13 10.03
CA LEU A 468 -11.78 -8.23 9.25
C LEU A 468 -10.40 -8.84 8.97
N GLY A 469 -10.05 -9.91 9.67
CA GLY A 469 -8.80 -10.65 9.50
C GLY A 469 -7.55 -9.83 9.81
N CYS A 470 -7.65 -8.78 10.63
CA CYS A 470 -6.58 -7.78 10.76
C CYS A 470 -5.66 -8.00 11.96
N ARG A 471 -6.09 -8.72 13.01
CA ARG A 471 -5.27 -8.92 14.22
C ARG A 471 -5.40 -10.34 14.72
N PHE A 472 -4.29 -11.05 14.77
CA PHE A 472 -4.21 -12.39 15.33
C PHE A 472 -3.09 -12.46 16.35
N VAL A 473 -3.35 -13.14 17.46
CA VAL A 473 -2.32 -13.41 18.48
C VAL A 473 -1.18 -14.24 17.88
N ASN A 474 -1.53 -15.27 17.09
CA ASN A 474 -0.60 -16.17 16.43
C ASN A 474 -1.26 -16.90 15.24
N SER A 475 -0.48 -17.69 14.49
CA SER A 475 -0.94 -18.46 13.33
C SER A 475 -2.06 -19.46 13.66
N LYS A 476 -2.03 -20.11 14.85
CA LYS A 476 -3.06 -21.06 15.28
C LYS A 476 -4.41 -20.34 15.50
N HIS A 477 -4.39 -19.15 16.11
CA HIS A 477 -5.58 -18.31 16.28
C HIS A 477 -6.17 -17.92 14.92
N ARG A 478 -5.34 -17.46 13.98
CA ARG A 478 -5.74 -17.13 12.60
C ARG A 478 -6.46 -18.30 11.92
N LYS A 479 -5.85 -19.48 11.90
CA LYS A 479 -6.42 -20.67 11.23
C LYS A 479 -7.78 -21.07 11.82
N LYS A 480 -7.96 -20.96 13.14
CA LYS A 480 -9.24 -21.22 13.80
C LYS A 480 -10.33 -20.22 13.37
N VAL A 481 -10.02 -18.92 13.39
CA VAL A 481 -10.97 -17.86 13.00
C VAL A 481 -11.40 -18.01 11.54
N LEU A 482 -10.45 -18.24 10.63
CA LEU A 482 -10.74 -18.43 9.20
C LEU A 482 -11.57 -19.68 8.94
N LYS A 483 -11.22 -20.82 9.55
CA LYS A 483 -12.01 -22.06 9.42
C LYS A 483 -13.44 -21.90 9.93
N ALA A 484 -13.61 -21.22 11.06
CA ALA A 484 -14.93 -20.92 11.60
C ALA A 484 -15.74 -20.03 10.64
N TYR A 485 -15.10 -18.99 10.08
CA TYR A 485 -15.73 -18.10 9.12
C TYR A 485 -16.15 -18.82 7.85
N ASP A 486 -15.28 -19.61 7.24
CA ASP A 486 -15.62 -20.38 6.04
C ASP A 486 -16.77 -21.37 6.30
N THR A 487 -16.76 -22.03 7.46
CA THR A 487 -17.85 -22.93 7.85
C THR A 487 -19.18 -22.18 7.96
N ALA A 488 -19.19 -21.01 8.60
CA ALA A 488 -20.40 -20.20 8.77
C ALA A 488 -20.88 -19.60 7.44
N ARG A 489 -19.95 -19.16 6.58
CA ARG A 489 -20.22 -18.62 5.24
C ARG A 489 -20.84 -19.67 4.33
N VAL A 490 -20.28 -20.88 4.27
CA VAL A 490 -20.83 -21.99 3.47
C VAL A 490 -22.24 -22.37 3.93
N LYS A 491 -22.50 -22.30 5.24
CA LYS A 491 -23.82 -22.54 5.84
C LYS A 491 -24.79 -21.35 5.72
N LYS A 492 -24.33 -20.19 5.24
CA LYS A 492 -25.07 -18.92 5.23
C LYS A 492 -25.62 -18.54 6.62
N ASP A 493 -24.88 -18.88 7.67
CA ASP A 493 -25.28 -18.59 9.06
C ASP A 493 -24.77 -17.21 9.49
N ALA A 494 -25.55 -16.17 9.20
CA ALA A 494 -25.18 -14.80 9.49
C ALA A 494 -24.98 -14.52 11.00
N LYS A 495 -25.68 -15.25 11.89
CA LYS A 495 -25.50 -15.15 13.34
C LYS A 495 -24.16 -15.73 13.76
N ALA A 496 -23.76 -16.88 13.22
CA ALA A 496 -22.44 -17.45 13.48
C ALA A 496 -21.32 -16.53 12.97
N ILE A 497 -21.47 -15.92 11.79
CA ILE A 497 -20.49 -14.95 11.27
C ILE A 497 -20.37 -13.74 12.21
N ALA A 498 -21.49 -13.19 12.68
CA ALA A 498 -21.49 -12.09 13.65
C ALA A 498 -20.74 -12.45 14.94
N ARG A 499 -20.97 -13.65 15.49
CA ARG A 499 -20.28 -14.14 16.68
C ARG A 499 -18.78 -14.35 16.46
N ILE A 500 -18.36 -14.75 15.27
CA ILE A 500 -16.93 -14.89 14.92
C ILE A 500 -16.22 -13.54 14.98
N LYS A 501 -16.91 -12.43 14.66
CA LYS A 501 -16.34 -11.09 14.79
C LYS A 501 -16.02 -10.73 16.25
N GLU A 502 -16.80 -11.23 17.20
CA GLU A 502 -16.53 -11.06 18.64
C GLU A 502 -15.23 -11.79 19.07
N LEU A 503 -14.85 -12.85 18.35
CA LEU A 503 -13.57 -13.54 18.60
C LEU A 503 -12.37 -12.70 18.16
N GLU A 504 -12.52 -11.79 17.19
CA GLU A 504 -11.45 -10.85 16.81
C GLU A 504 -11.25 -9.74 17.84
N THR A 505 -12.34 -9.33 18.51
CA THR A 505 -12.35 -8.26 19.50
C THR A 505 -12.15 -8.75 20.93
N MET A 506 -12.11 -10.07 21.17
CA MET A 506 -11.69 -10.64 22.45
C MET A 506 -10.25 -10.25 22.73
N ARG A 507 -10.16 -9.07 23.37
CA ARG A 507 -9.09 -8.51 24.15
C ARG A 507 -7.99 -9.54 24.39
N VAL A 508 -6.82 -9.29 23.79
CA VAL A 508 -5.52 -9.80 24.22
C VAL A 508 -5.18 -9.21 25.60
N TYR A 509 -6.09 -9.38 26.55
CA TYR A 509 -5.86 -9.27 27.97
C TYR A 509 -5.59 -10.70 28.44
N THR A 510 -4.52 -11.31 27.91
CA THR A 510 -3.85 -12.32 28.71
C THR A 510 -3.20 -11.52 29.83
N SER A 511 -3.90 -11.54 30.96
CA SER A 511 -3.42 -11.25 32.29
C SER A 511 -1.91 -11.48 32.39
N ARG A 512 -1.22 -10.48 32.94
CA ARG A 512 0.03 -10.76 33.65
C ARG A 512 -0.29 -11.86 34.67
N GLY A 513 0.21 -13.06 34.45
CA GLY A 513 0.59 -13.98 35.52
C GLY A 513 -0.48 -14.81 36.23
N ASP A 514 -1.74 -14.88 35.78
CA ASP A 514 -2.69 -15.81 36.38
C ASP A 514 -2.90 -17.05 35.51
N GLY A 515 -2.38 -18.18 36.01
CA GLY A 515 -2.49 -19.49 35.42
C GLY A 515 -3.94 -19.94 35.29
N LEU A 516 -4.58 -19.58 34.18
CA LEU A 516 -5.80 -20.23 33.73
C LEU A 516 -5.43 -21.59 33.15
N LYS A 517 -5.56 -22.62 33.99
CA LYS A 517 -5.71 -24.01 33.54
C LYS A 517 -6.87 -24.03 32.55
N ASP A 518 -6.56 -24.36 31.30
CA ASP A 518 -7.53 -24.72 30.28
C ASP A 518 -8.48 -25.78 30.86
N LYS A 519 -9.68 -25.35 31.27
CA LYS A 519 -10.83 -26.25 31.34
C LYS A 519 -11.35 -26.36 29.92
N GLU A 520 -10.84 -27.36 29.21
CA GLU A 520 -11.50 -27.89 28.02
C GLU A 520 -12.96 -28.20 28.36
N ASN A 521 -13.89 -27.48 27.74
CA ASN A 521 -15.28 -27.91 27.62
C ASN A 521 -15.91 -27.30 26.36
N LYS A 522 -16.28 -28.23 25.45
CA LYS A 522 -17.28 -28.23 24.36
C LYS A 522 -17.37 -27.03 23.42
#